data_AF-A0A849GYF6-F1
#
_entry.id   AF-A0A849GYF6-F1
#
_cell.length_a   1.000
_cell.length_b   1.000
_cell.length_c   1.000
_cell.angle_alpha   90.00
_cell.angle_beta   90.00
_cell.angle_gamma   90.00
#
_symmetry.space_group_name_H-M   'P 1'
#
loop_
_entity.id
_entity.type
_entity.pdbx_description
1 polymer ?
#
loop_
_entity_poly.entity_id
_entity_poly.type
_entity_poly.pdbx_seq_one_letter_code
_entity_poly.pdbx_strand_id
1 'polypeptide(L)'
;MSKAPDPTQPNLAQTTGPHVSIVETEDAVERRAKEAYFTASQSQLIWARFKKQKAALIAAYVLIFLVISGLFAPFLSPYDPTVAGRDKDYTNGAPQIPEFCDKNGCSIRPFIHPVERERSMA
;
A
#
# COMPACT_ATOMS: atom_id res chain seq x y z
N MET A 1 -8.29 4.11 -19.57
CA MET A 1 -7.20 3.12 -19.51
C MET A 1 -7.77 1.78 -19.97
N SER A 2 -7.45 1.38 -21.19
CA SER A 2 -8.05 0.22 -21.86
C SER A 2 -7.73 -1.07 -21.09
N LYS A 3 -8.76 -1.83 -20.71
CA LYS A 3 -8.63 -3.13 -20.06
C LYS A 3 -8.07 -4.10 -21.10
N ALA A 4 -6.76 -4.31 -21.09
CA ALA A 4 -6.15 -5.34 -21.92
C ALA A 4 -6.81 -6.70 -21.61
N PRO A 5 -7.23 -7.47 -22.62
CA PRO A 5 -7.88 -8.75 -22.41
C PRO A 5 -6.90 -9.69 -21.70
N ASP A 6 -7.39 -10.36 -20.65
CA ASP A 6 -6.61 -11.33 -19.91
C ASP A 6 -6.33 -12.53 -20.84
N PRO A 7 -5.07 -12.80 -21.24
CA PRO A 7 -4.74 -13.88 -22.15
C PRO A 7 -5.04 -15.27 -21.56
N THR A 8 -5.34 -15.35 -20.27
CA THR A 8 -5.70 -16.59 -19.57
C THR A 8 -7.20 -16.78 -19.41
N GLN A 9 -8.02 -15.78 -19.80
CA GLN A 9 -9.47 -15.87 -19.75
C GLN A 9 -10.07 -15.71 -21.15
N PRO A 10 -11.13 -16.47 -21.46
CA PRO A 10 -11.86 -16.30 -22.70
C PRO A 10 -12.43 -14.88 -22.79
N ASN A 11 -12.21 -14.24 -23.94
CA ASN A 11 -12.61 -12.86 -24.16
C ASN A 11 -14.13 -12.80 -24.42
N LEU A 12 -14.90 -12.40 -23.41
CA LEU A 12 -16.35 -12.15 -23.44
C LEU A 12 -16.72 -10.82 -24.12
N ALA A 13 -15.92 -10.34 -25.08
CA ALA A 13 -16.16 -9.06 -25.74
C ALA A 13 -17.42 -9.11 -26.64
N GLN A 14 -18.55 -8.79 -26.02
CA GLN A 14 -19.71 -8.07 -26.54
C GLN A 14 -19.93 -8.17 -28.05
N THR A 15 -20.65 -9.20 -28.47
CA THR A 15 -21.33 -9.22 -29.77
C THR A 15 -22.63 -8.42 -29.64
N THR A 16 -22.56 -7.09 -29.65
CA THR A 16 -23.77 -6.26 -29.57
C THR A 16 -24.44 -6.21 -30.95
N GLY A 17 -25.26 -7.22 -31.24
CA GLY A 17 -26.29 -7.22 -32.29
C GLY A 17 -27.62 -7.65 -31.65
N PRO A 18 -28.77 -7.10 -32.04
CA PRO A 18 -29.97 -7.14 -31.19
C PRO A 18 -30.68 -8.50 -31.07
N HIS A 19 -30.18 -9.60 -31.65
CA HIS A 19 -30.88 -10.89 -31.61
C HIS A 19 -29.97 -12.12 -31.68
N VAL A 20 -29.04 -12.36 -30.75
CA VAL A 20 -28.56 -13.74 -30.49
C VAL A 20 -28.11 -13.86 -29.03
N SER A 21 -28.88 -14.57 -28.19
CA SER A 21 -28.34 -15.14 -26.95
C SER A 21 -27.44 -16.31 -27.36
N ILE A 22 -26.14 -16.05 -27.47
CA ILE A 22 -25.15 -17.06 -27.77
C ILE A 22 -25.09 -18.00 -26.57
N VAL A 23 -25.58 -19.23 -26.72
CA VAL A 23 -25.11 -20.34 -25.92
C VAL A 23 -23.65 -20.52 -26.33
N GLU A 24 -22.74 -19.83 -25.65
CA GLU A 24 -21.31 -20.00 -25.88
C GLU A 24 -20.98 -21.46 -25.54
N THR A 25 -20.80 -22.28 -26.56
CA THR A 25 -20.30 -23.65 -26.39
C THR A 25 -18.89 -23.56 -25.79
N GLU A 26 -18.57 -24.44 -24.85
CA GLU A 26 -17.27 -24.45 -24.14
C GLU A 26 -16.08 -24.43 -25.11
N ASP A 27 -16.25 -25.02 -26.30
CA ASP A 27 -15.25 -25.02 -27.38
C ASP A 27 -14.97 -23.63 -27.96
N ALA A 28 -15.97 -22.77 -28.11
CA ALA A 28 -15.79 -21.42 -28.66
C ALA A 28 -15.03 -20.52 -27.67
N VAL A 29 -15.26 -20.74 -26.38
CA VAL A 29 -14.61 -20.10 -25.25
C VAL A 29 -13.13 -20.52 -25.19
N GLU A 30 -12.86 -21.84 -25.28
CA GLU A 30 -11.50 -22.38 -25.30
C GLU A 30 -10.67 -21.87 -26.50
N ARG A 31 -11.26 -21.84 -27.71
CA ARG A 31 -10.56 -21.36 -28.92
C ARG A 31 -10.14 -19.91 -28.77
N ARG A 32 -11.04 -19.03 -28.32
CA ARG A 32 -10.73 -17.62 -28.09
C ARG A 32 -9.67 -17.42 -27.00
N ALA A 33 -9.71 -18.21 -25.92
CA ALA A 33 -8.68 -18.15 -24.88
C ALA A 33 -7.29 -18.54 -25.43
N LYS A 34 -7.22 -19.57 -26.29
CA LYS A 34 -5.99 -19.98 -26.98
C LYS A 34 -5.50 -18.87 -27.92
N GLU A 35 -6.36 -18.31 -28.77
CA GLU A 35 -6.00 -17.19 -29.67
C GLU A 35 -5.52 -15.95 -28.93
N ALA A 36 -6.18 -15.57 -27.83
CA ALA A 36 -5.77 -14.46 -26.97
C ALA A 36 -4.41 -14.70 -26.29
N TYR A 37 -4.12 -15.94 -25.90
CA TYR A 37 -2.82 -16.33 -25.37
C TYR A 37 -1.70 -16.24 -26.42
N PHE A 38 -1.94 -16.72 -27.64
CA PHE A 38 -0.95 -16.70 -28.71
C PHE A 38 -0.70 -15.30 -29.32
N THR A 39 -1.65 -14.37 -29.16
CA THR A 39 -1.52 -12.98 -29.65
C THR A 39 -1.00 -12.00 -28.59
N ALA A 40 -0.82 -12.45 -27.35
CA ALA A 40 -0.37 -11.60 -26.25
C ALA A 40 1.12 -11.25 -26.33
N SER A 41 1.46 -10.02 -25.94
CA SER A 41 2.84 -9.56 -25.82
C SER A 41 3.54 -10.16 -24.60
N GLN A 42 4.87 -10.22 -24.62
CA GLN A 42 5.67 -10.80 -23.53
C GLN A 42 5.39 -10.15 -22.16
N SER A 43 5.14 -8.83 -22.12
CA SER A 43 4.77 -8.14 -20.89
C SER A 43 3.37 -8.51 -20.38
N GLN A 44 2.42 -8.75 -21.28
CA GLN A 44 1.08 -9.24 -20.93
C GLN A 44 1.15 -10.65 -20.31
N LEU A 45 1.99 -11.53 -20.84
CA LEU A 45 2.22 -12.87 -20.30
C LEU A 45 2.85 -12.83 -18.89
N ILE A 46 3.83 -11.96 -18.68
CA ILE A 46 4.47 -11.77 -17.37
C ILE A 46 3.44 -11.24 -16.35
N TRP A 47 2.65 -10.24 -16.75
CA TRP A 47 1.63 -9.62 -15.88
C TRP A 47 0.50 -10.60 -15.53
N ALA A 48 0.08 -11.45 -16.48
CA ALA A 48 -0.91 -12.49 -16.24
C ALA A 48 -0.42 -13.52 -15.21
N ARG A 49 0.84 -13.98 -15.35
CA ARG A 49 1.47 -14.89 -14.37
C ARG A 49 1.60 -14.25 -12.99
N PHE A 50 2.02 -12.98 -12.94
CA PHE A 50 2.14 -12.22 -11.69
C PHE A 50 0.80 -12.14 -10.94
N LYS A 51 -0.29 -11.80 -11.65
CA LYS A 51 -1.63 -11.72 -11.04
C LYS A 51 -2.19 -13.07 -10.59
N LYS A 52 -1.75 -14.18 -11.17
CA LYS A 52 -2.15 -15.53 -10.72
C LYS A 52 -1.50 -15.93 -9.39
N GLN A 53 -0.34 -15.38 -9.06
CA GLN A 53 0.41 -15.72 -7.84
C GLN A 53 -0.04 -14.84 -6.65
N LYS A 54 -0.80 -15.43 -5.72
CA LYS A 54 -1.30 -14.74 -4.52
C LYS A 54 -0.19 -14.11 -3.68
N ALA A 55 0.92 -14.82 -3.47
CA ALA A 55 2.06 -14.31 -2.70
C ALA A 55 2.68 -13.05 -3.34
N ALA A 56 2.78 -13.02 -4.68
CA ALA A 56 3.32 -11.88 -5.41
C ALA A 56 2.39 -10.66 -5.29
N LEU A 57 1.07 -10.86 -5.33
CA LEU A 57 0.09 -9.81 -5.10
C LEU A 57 0.16 -9.24 -3.67
N ILE A 58 0.28 -10.11 -2.65
CA ILE A 58 0.43 -9.65 -1.26
C ILE A 58 1.69 -8.78 -1.11
N ALA A 59 2.82 -9.23 -1.65
CA ALA A 59 4.06 -8.45 -1.64
C ALA A 59 3.90 -7.10 -2.35
N ALA A 60 3.19 -7.06 -3.48
CA ALA A 60 2.89 -5.81 -4.18
C ALA A 60 2.05 -4.86 -3.34
N TYR A 61 1.04 -5.36 -2.64
CA TYR A 61 0.22 -4.54 -1.73
C TYR A 61 1.05 -3.99 -0.57
N VAL A 62 1.91 -4.79 0.04
CA VAL A 62 2.82 -4.34 1.11
C VAL A 62 3.76 -3.24 0.61
N LEU A 63 4.33 -3.42 -0.59
CA LEU A 63 5.20 -2.41 -1.20
C LEU A 63 4.45 -1.10 -1.43
N ILE A 64 3.25 -1.16 -2.03
CA ILE A 64 2.41 0.01 -2.26
C ILE A 64 2.07 0.71 -0.95
N PHE A 65 1.71 -0.06 0.09
CA PHE A 65 1.42 0.47 1.41
C PHE A 65 2.62 1.23 1.99
N LEU A 66 3.83 0.69 1.88
CA LEU A 66 5.04 1.33 2.40
C LEU A 66 5.33 2.65 1.67
N VAL A 67 5.21 2.66 0.34
CA VAL A 67 5.37 3.89 -0.47
C VAL A 67 4.34 4.95 -0.09
N ILE A 68 3.06 4.56 0.06
CA ILE A 68 1.99 5.46 0.49
C ILE A 68 2.29 5.99 1.90
N SER A 69 2.73 5.14 2.83
CA SER A 69 3.07 5.59 4.19
C SER A 69 4.16 6.66 4.20
N GLY A 70 5.15 6.57 3.31
CA GLY A 70 6.19 7.58 3.14
C GLY A 70 5.66 8.89 2.55
N LEU A 71 4.76 8.82 1.57
CA LEU A 71 4.10 10.00 1.01
C LEU A 71 3.23 10.73 2.04
N PHE A 72 2.57 9.98 2.93
CA PHE A 72 1.79 10.52 4.03
C PHE A 72 2.56 10.61 5.35
N ALA A 73 3.90 10.57 5.31
CA ALA A 73 4.73 10.62 6.51
C ALA A 73 4.43 11.84 7.40
N PRO A 74 4.27 13.09 6.88
CA PRO A 74 3.96 14.24 7.73
C PRO A 74 2.64 14.13 8.49
N PHE A 75 1.71 13.29 8.00
CA PHE A 75 0.44 13.02 8.68
C PHE A 75 0.55 11.84 9.65
N LEU A 76 1.30 10.80 9.29
CA LEU A 76 1.47 9.59 10.11
C LEU A 76 2.45 9.78 11.28
N SER A 77 3.52 10.56 11.09
CA SER A 77 4.52 10.81 12.12
C SER A 77 4.19 12.10 12.88
N PRO A 78 3.86 12.04 14.18
CA PRO A 78 3.60 13.24 14.99
C PRO A 78 4.86 14.09 15.19
N TYR A 79 6.04 13.49 15.04
CA TYR A 79 7.33 14.16 15.15
C TYR A 79 8.08 14.00 13.84
N ASP A 80 8.67 15.09 13.35
CA ASP A 80 9.55 15.05 12.19
C ASP A 80 10.82 14.25 12.56
N PRO A 81 11.12 13.14 11.85
CA PRO A 81 12.26 12.28 12.17
C PRO A 81 13.61 12.97 11.90
N THR A 82 13.61 14.06 11.15
CA THR A 82 14.77 14.91 10.87
C THR A 82 14.82 16.17 11.73
N VAL A 83 13.85 16.36 12.63
CA VAL A 83 13.82 17.53 13.51
C VAL A 83 15.06 17.52 14.41
N ALA A 84 15.78 18.63 14.40
CA ALA A 84 16.96 18.87 15.21
C ALA A 84 16.69 18.87 16.74
N GLY A 85 15.47 18.52 17.18
CA GLY A 85 15.07 18.36 18.57
C GLY A 85 15.54 17.05 19.22
N ARG A 86 16.04 16.08 18.44
CA ARG A 86 16.89 15.02 19.00
C ARG A 86 18.28 15.60 19.16
N ASP A 87 18.51 16.27 20.29
CA ASP A 87 19.84 16.69 20.67
C ASP A 87 20.74 15.45 20.76
N LYS A 88 21.61 15.28 19.76
CA LYS A 88 22.51 14.14 19.63
C LYS A 88 23.45 14.01 20.82
N ASP A 89 23.67 15.11 21.54
CA ASP A 89 24.52 15.19 22.72
C ASP A 89 23.71 14.92 24.01
N TYR A 90 22.37 14.75 23.89
CA TYR A 90 21.46 14.36 24.96
C TYR A 90 21.29 12.83 25.05
N THR A 91 22.42 12.13 25.19
CA THR A 91 22.45 10.66 25.22
C THR A 91 21.90 10.06 26.54
N ASN A 92 21.83 10.86 27.61
CA ASN A 92 21.57 10.41 28.98
C ASN A 92 20.31 11.02 29.63
N GLY A 93 19.34 11.48 28.84
CA GLY A 93 18.03 11.84 29.38
C GLY A 93 17.30 10.59 29.89
N ALA A 94 16.70 10.64 31.08
CA ALA A 94 15.81 9.59 31.52
C ALA A 94 14.69 9.39 30.48
N PRO A 95 14.29 8.15 30.16
CA PRO A 95 13.15 7.91 29.28
C PRO A 95 11.92 8.64 29.80
N GLN A 96 11.39 9.59 29.03
CA GLN A 96 10.14 10.27 29.36
C GLN A 96 8.99 9.43 28.86
N ILE A 97 8.26 8.80 29.78
CA ILE A 97 7.09 7.99 29.45
C ILE A 97 5.95 8.96 29.10
N PRO A 98 5.31 8.83 27.93
CA PRO A 98 4.16 9.67 27.60
C PRO A 98 2.98 9.37 28.53
N GLU A 99 2.37 10.42 29.04
CA GLU A 99 1.21 10.34 29.94
C GLU A 99 -0.04 10.87 29.24
N PHE A 100 -1.21 10.35 29.64
CA PHE A 100 -2.51 10.80 29.15
C PHE A 100 -3.28 11.62 30.18
N CYS A 101 -2.92 11.52 31.47
CA CYS A 101 -3.60 12.20 32.57
C CYS A 101 -2.57 12.66 33.60
N ASP A 102 -2.71 13.91 34.06
CA ASP A 102 -1.95 14.51 35.17
C ASP A 102 -2.94 15.14 36.17
N LYS A 103 -2.44 15.71 37.25
CA LYS A 103 -3.14 16.56 38.23
C LYS A 103 -3.99 17.66 37.59
N ASN A 104 -3.66 18.10 36.37
CA ASN A 104 -4.39 19.11 35.62
C ASN A 104 -5.51 18.56 34.72
N GLY A 105 -5.69 17.22 34.63
CA GLY A 105 -6.73 16.56 33.84
C GLY A 105 -6.19 15.58 32.81
N CYS A 106 -7.06 15.09 31.92
CA CYS A 106 -6.74 14.10 30.90
C CYS A 106 -6.80 14.68 29.48
N SER A 107 -5.89 14.23 28.62
CA SER A 107 -5.81 14.57 27.19
C SER A 107 -5.92 13.30 26.35
N ILE A 108 -6.58 13.41 25.19
CA ILE A 108 -6.64 12.32 24.20
C ILE A 108 -5.30 12.15 23.45
N ARG A 109 -4.48 13.20 23.43
CA ARG A 109 -3.12 13.15 22.87
C ARG A 109 -2.12 12.95 24.01
N PRO A 110 -1.25 11.93 23.94
CA PRO A 110 -0.22 11.74 24.95
C PRO A 110 0.72 12.94 24.97
N PHE A 111 1.19 13.30 26.16
CA PHE A 111 2.11 14.41 26.35
C PHE A 111 3.23 14.04 27.34
N ILE A 112 4.28 14.86 27.36
CA ILE A 112 5.40 14.74 28.30
C ILE A 112 5.55 16.07 29.05
N HIS A 113 5.96 16.00 30.31
CA HIS A 113 6.20 17.20 31.11
C HIS A 113 7.51 17.88 30.70
N PRO A 114 7.53 19.22 30.56
CA PRO A 114 8.78 19.93 30.31
C PRO A 114 9.70 19.77 31.52
N VAL A 115 10.98 19.49 31.25
CA VAL A 115 12.03 19.43 32.28
C VAL A 115 12.85 20.71 32.23
N GLU A 116 12.99 21.39 33.36
CA GLU A 116 13.94 22.50 33.50
C GLU A 116 15.33 21.95 33.82
N ARG A 117 16.35 22.49 33.15
CA ARG A 117 17.75 22.15 33.41
C ARG A 117 18.46 23.36 33.98
N GLU A 118 18.79 23.29 35.27
CA GLU A 118 19.76 24.21 35.85
C GLU A 118 21.18 23.66 35.64
N ARG A 119 22.10 24.51 35.19
CA ARG A 119 23.54 24.20 35.19
C ARG A 119 24.09 24.63 36.55
N SER A 120 24.53 23.67 37.36
CA SER A 120 25.38 23.99 38.52
C SER A 120 26.73 24.48 38.00
N MET A 121 27.00 25.78 38.19
CA MET A 121 28.33 26.35 38.00
C MET A 121 29.15 25.94 39.23
N ALA A 122 30.06 24.99 39.05
CA ALA A 122 31.09 24.62 40.02
C ALA A 122 32.47 24.85 39.39
#